data_AF-A0A411MQF0-F1
#
_entry.id   AF-A0A411MQF0-F1
#
_cell.length_a   1.000
_cell.length_b   1.000
_cell.length_c   1.000
_cell.angle_alpha   90.00
_cell.angle_beta   90.00
_cell.angle_gamma   90.00
#
_symmetry.space_group_name_H-M   'P 1'
#
loop_
_entity.id
_entity.type
_entity.pdbx_description
1 polymer ?
#
loop_
_entity_poly.entity_id
_entity_poly.type
_entity_poly.pdbx_seq_one_letter_code
_entity_poly.pdbx_strand_id
1 'polypeptide(L)'
;MHHPLKNASLAGAKVGELDDDQNTWGDNIVLNGLDYKSLAASAPVNAAFRVAWLGKQVPALSGSRTNSGEDFRPQPWRHLQRVFENMGHTAEAREVGIAFERKLRDIGHIGQPPQSWWSWTHPIYTYTARSLHWLYGRLTGFGYRPMQLLIWFLAFWLICAFIYWYAASQQRVFGPSNPLVFQNDAYFDCRPDRGVAWRGANPGQETPPGYYREGNWYLCDNLREEYTGFSPLAYSLDLLMPLVDLQQESDWAPLVPTPKQGYWDEFTSFGWKHFVRLVIWLEILVGWGISLLMVAIVSGLARRSE
;
A
#
# COMPACT_ATOMS: atom_id res chain seq x y z
N MET A 1 -17.06 42.44 23.68
CA MET A 1 -16.50 42.24 22.32
C MET A 1 -15.16 41.57 22.49
N HIS A 2 -15.03 40.30 22.09
CA HIS A 2 -13.71 39.65 22.09
C HIS A 2 -12.99 40.05 20.80
N HIS A 3 -11.87 40.74 20.93
CA HIS A 3 -11.02 41.10 19.80
C HIS A 3 -9.94 40.01 19.67
N PRO A 4 -9.99 39.16 18.63
CA PRO A 4 -9.00 38.11 18.44
C PRO A 4 -7.60 38.73 18.23
N LEU A 5 -6.57 38.07 18.76
CA LEU A 5 -5.17 38.48 18.65
C LEU A 5 -4.71 38.41 17.18
N LYS A 6 -4.58 39.57 16.53
CA LYS A 6 -4.09 39.71 15.14
C LYS A 6 -2.72 40.38 15.11
N ASN A 7 -1.89 40.02 14.13
CA ASN A 7 -0.56 40.60 13.93
C ASN A 7 0.33 40.52 15.20
N ALA A 8 0.15 39.47 16.00
CA ALA A 8 0.85 39.27 17.26
C ALA A 8 2.05 38.32 17.07
N SER A 9 3.17 38.63 17.72
CA SER A 9 4.34 37.76 17.73
C SER A 9 4.52 37.12 19.10
N LEU A 10 4.56 35.78 19.12
CA LEU A 10 4.95 34.97 20.28
C LEU A 10 6.30 34.28 20.04
N ALA A 11 7.10 34.82 19.11
CA ALA A 11 8.38 34.23 18.74
C ALA A 11 9.30 34.10 19.96
N GLY A 12 9.78 32.90 20.24
CA GLY A 12 10.68 32.62 21.36
C GLY A 12 10.04 32.73 22.75
N ALA A 13 8.73 32.97 22.85
CA ALA A 13 8.04 33.08 24.13
C ALA A 13 8.03 31.72 24.86
N LYS A 14 8.22 31.75 26.18
CA LYS A 14 8.13 30.57 27.05
C LYS A 14 6.99 30.75 28.03
N VAL A 15 6.04 29.83 27.99
CA VAL A 15 4.83 29.84 28.83
C VAL A 15 4.68 28.50 29.52
N GLY A 16 4.16 28.51 30.75
CA GLY A 16 3.88 27.26 31.47
C GLY A 16 2.75 26.50 30.77
N GLU A 17 1.62 27.17 30.64
CA GLU A 17 0.39 26.61 30.10
C GLU A 17 -0.22 27.59 29.10
N LEU A 18 -0.73 27.07 27.98
CA LEU A 18 -1.45 27.84 26.98
C LEU A 18 -2.95 27.72 27.26
N ASP A 19 -3.53 28.76 27.84
CA ASP A 19 -4.98 28.90 28.01
C ASP A 19 -5.54 29.80 26.91
N ASP A 20 -6.26 29.18 25.98
CA ASP A 20 -6.84 29.83 24.82
C ASP A 20 -8.18 29.19 24.43
N ASP A 21 -8.90 29.86 23.53
CA ASP A 21 -10.19 29.41 23.03
C ASP A 21 -10.38 29.72 21.54
N GLN A 22 -11.58 29.42 21.02
CA GLN A 22 -11.92 29.64 19.61
C GLN A 22 -11.88 31.12 19.18
N ASN A 23 -12.02 32.05 20.14
CA ASN A 23 -12.08 33.49 19.91
C ASN A 23 -10.74 34.20 20.16
N THR A 24 -9.76 33.49 20.72
CA THR A 24 -8.47 34.05 21.13
C THR A 24 -7.63 34.47 19.92
N TRP A 25 -7.60 33.67 18.86
CA TRP A 25 -6.63 33.81 17.77
C TRP A 25 -7.21 34.47 16.52
N GLY A 26 -6.53 35.53 16.05
CA GLY A 26 -6.71 36.12 14.73
C GLY A 26 -5.58 35.71 13.77
N ASP A 27 -5.53 36.36 12.61
CA ASP A 27 -4.54 36.08 11.56
C ASP A 27 -3.20 36.79 11.78
N ASN A 28 -2.20 36.37 11.00
CA ASN A 28 -0.84 36.93 10.98
C ASN A 28 -0.11 36.80 12.32
N ILE A 29 -0.25 35.64 12.97
CA ILE A 29 0.48 35.36 14.22
C ILE A 29 1.87 34.79 13.92
N VAL A 30 2.83 35.00 14.83
CA VAL A 30 4.16 34.38 14.75
C VAL A 30 4.30 33.41 15.91
N LEU A 31 4.34 32.11 15.60
CA LEU A 31 4.42 31.04 16.61
C LEU A 31 5.81 30.38 16.65
N ASN A 32 6.70 30.69 15.71
CA ASN A 32 8.01 30.05 15.65
C ASN A 32 8.82 30.31 16.93
N GLY A 33 9.18 29.25 17.64
CA GLY A 33 9.90 29.32 18.91
C GLY A 33 9.01 29.57 20.13
N LEU A 34 7.69 29.68 19.96
CA LEU A 34 6.76 29.59 21.09
C LEU A 34 6.90 28.20 21.72
N ASP A 35 7.16 28.17 23.02
CA ASP A 35 7.35 26.96 23.83
C ASP A 35 6.39 26.99 25.02
N TYR A 36 5.49 26.02 25.07
CA TYR A 36 4.51 25.80 26.15
C TYR A 36 4.54 24.34 26.61
N LYS A 37 4.36 24.10 27.92
CA LYS A 37 4.43 22.74 28.48
C LYS A 37 3.13 21.96 28.33
N SER A 38 1.99 22.64 28.52
CA SER A 38 0.64 22.06 28.42
C SER A 38 -0.35 23.04 27.81
N LEU A 39 -1.50 22.52 27.41
CA LEU A 39 -2.71 23.29 27.17
C LEU A 39 -3.54 23.29 28.46
N ALA A 40 -4.19 24.42 28.78
CA ALA A 40 -5.06 24.50 29.94
C ALA A 40 -6.23 23.52 29.86
N ALA A 41 -6.79 23.14 31.01
CA ALA A 41 -7.93 22.23 31.06
C ALA A 41 -9.17 22.75 30.29
N SER A 42 -9.33 24.08 30.22
CA SER A 42 -10.34 24.78 29.41
C SER A 42 -9.99 24.88 27.93
N ALA A 43 -8.72 24.72 27.56
CA ALA A 43 -8.23 24.99 26.23
C ALA A 43 -8.62 23.87 25.25
N PRO A 44 -8.98 24.18 23.98
CA PRO A 44 -9.38 23.16 23.03
C PRO A 44 -8.24 22.19 22.71
N VAL A 45 -8.42 20.90 22.98
CA VAL A 45 -7.48 19.83 22.60
C VAL A 45 -7.72 19.28 21.19
N ASN A 46 -8.78 19.73 20.52
CA ASN A 46 -9.15 19.23 19.19
C ASN A 46 -8.07 19.53 18.14
N ALA A 47 -7.62 18.50 17.40
CA ALA A 47 -6.59 18.64 16.38
C ALA A 47 -6.98 19.58 15.22
N ALA A 48 -8.24 19.57 14.77
CA ALA A 48 -8.70 20.43 13.67
C ALA A 48 -8.61 21.92 14.06
N PHE A 49 -8.99 22.26 15.29
CA PHE A 49 -8.81 23.62 15.82
C PHE A 49 -7.34 24.01 15.84
N ARG A 50 -6.45 23.15 16.35
CA ARG A 50 -5.03 23.47 16.49
C ARG A 50 -4.30 23.53 15.15
N VAL A 51 -4.66 22.68 14.19
CA VAL A 51 -4.15 22.75 12.81
C VAL A 51 -4.60 24.05 12.14
N ALA A 52 -5.86 24.48 12.34
CA ALA A 52 -6.34 25.76 11.85
C ALA A 52 -5.59 26.94 12.50
N TRP A 53 -5.34 26.88 13.81
CA TRP A 53 -4.52 27.85 14.54
C TRP A 53 -3.09 27.94 13.98
N LEU A 54 -2.42 26.82 13.74
CA LEU A 54 -1.10 26.79 13.10
C LEU A 54 -1.10 27.39 11.69
N GLY A 55 -2.24 27.30 11.00
CA GLY A 55 -2.47 27.91 9.69
C GLY A 55 -2.68 29.42 9.71
N LYS A 56 -2.94 30.04 10.87
CA LYS A 56 -3.08 31.51 11.02
C LYS A 56 -1.74 32.25 11.03
N GLN A 57 -0.62 31.53 10.90
CA GLN A 57 0.70 32.14 10.89
C GLN A 57 0.90 33.09 9.70
N VAL A 58 1.76 34.09 9.88
CA VAL A 58 2.13 35.03 8.81
C VAL A 58 2.54 34.28 7.52
N PRO A 59 2.18 34.77 6.31
CA PRO A 59 2.48 34.09 5.05
C PRO A 59 3.96 33.72 4.88
N ALA A 60 4.86 34.60 5.35
CA ALA A 60 6.30 34.41 5.33
C ALA A 60 6.82 33.29 6.25
N LEU A 61 5.99 32.69 7.12
CA LEU A 61 6.38 31.53 7.95
C LEU A 61 5.52 30.29 7.66
N SER A 62 4.41 30.48 6.94
CA SER A 62 3.44 29.44 6.56
C SER A 62 3.88 28.65 5.33
N GLY A 63 4.91 29.08 4.61
CA GLY A 63 5.44 28.43 3.41
C GLY A 63 4.55 28.59 2.17
N SER A 64 5.18 28.65 0.99
CA SER A 64 4.51 28.71 -0.32
C SER A 64 5.19 27.74 -1.29
N ARG A 65 4.46 27.32 -2.33
CA ARG A 65 5.04 26.53 -3.43
C ARG A 65 6.02 27.35 -4.28
N THR A 66 5.87 28.67 -4.32
CA THR A 66 6.69 29.58 -5.13
C THR A 66 7.99 30.00 -4.45
N ASN A 67 7.98 30.08 -3.11
CA ASN A 67 9.15 30.40 -2.30
C ASN A 67 9.53 29.10 -1.59
N SER A 68 10.44 28.35 -2.22
CA SER A 68 10.89 27.01 -1.87
C SER A 68 11.44 26.89 -0.45
N GLY A 69 10.57 26.96 0.55
CA GLY A 69 10.82 26.42 1.88
C GLY A 69 11.82 27.10 2.80
N GLU A 70 12.55 28.12 2.37
CA GLU A 70 13.44 28.91 3.26
C GLU A 70 12.68 29.56 4.42
N ASP A 71 11.38 29.73 4.23
CA ASP A 71 10.48 30.47 5.11
C ASP A 71 9.63 29.58 6.01
N PHE A 72 9.34 28.33 5.61
CA PHE A 72 8.49 27.46 6.41
C PHE A 72 9.18 27.07 7.72
N ARG A 73 8.48 27.24 8.85
CA ARG A 73 8.97 26.85 10.16
C ARG A 73 8.21 25.61 10.67
N PRO A 74 8.85 24.42 10.73
CA PRO A 74 8.18 23.20 11.18
C PRO A 74 8.04 23.12 12.70
N GLN A 75 8.79 23.91 13.47
CA GLN A 75 8.82 23.83 14.93
C GLN A 75 7.44 23.92 15.59
N PRO A 76 6.53 24.85 15.24
CA PRO A 76 5.22 24.94 15.89
C PRO A 76 4.37 23.66 15.72
N TRP A 77 4.46 23.02 14.55
CA TRP A 77 3.75 21.78 14.25
C TRP A 77 4.29 20.59 15.03
N ARG A 78 5.61 20.46 15.12
CA ARG A 78 6.27 19.40 15.90
C ARG A 78 6.09 19.61 17.40
N HIS A 79 6.14 20.85 17.86
CA HIS A 79 5.94 21.21 19.25
C HIS A 79 4.54 20.82 19.72
N LEU A 80 3.50 21.18 18.96
CA LEU A 80 2.13 20.80 19.26
C LEU A 80 1.94 19.27 19.33
N GLN A 81 2.51 18.51 18.39
CA GLN A 81 2.47 17.04 18.43
C GLN A 81 3.06 16.50 19.73
N ARG A 82 4.24 17.01 20.12
CA ARG A 82 4.91 16.60 21.37
C ARG A 82 4.10 16.98 22.60
N VAL A 83 3.47 18.16 22.62
CA VAL A 83 2.60 18.57 23.73
C VAL A 83 1.40 17.63 23.84
N PHE A 84 0.75 17.28 22.73
CA PHE A 84 -0.33 16.30 22.73
C PHE A 84 0.11 14.91 23.21
N GLU A 85 1.26 14.42 22.76
CA GLU A 85 1.82 13.15 23.23
C GLU A 85 2.07 13.18 24.75
N ASN A 86 2.70 14.25 25.25
CA ASN A 86 3.01 14.41 26.68
C ASN A 86 1.75 14.53 27.54
N MET A 87 0.67 15.11 27.01
CA MET A 87 -0.63 15.21 27.68
C MET A 87 -1.48 13.93 27.54
N GLY A 88 -1.03 12.91 26.80
CA GLY A 88 -1.77 11.67 26.57
C GLY A 88 -2.79 11.73 25.43
N HIS A 89 -2.88 12.83 24.69
CA HIS A 89 -3.75 13.05 23.53
C HIS A 89 -3.14 12.46 22.24
N THR A 90 -2.88 11.16 22.26
CA THR A 90 -2.15 10.47 21.18
C THR A 90 -2.91 10.46 19.84
N ALA A 91 -4.25 10.47 19.86
CA ALA A 91 -5.07 10.53 18.65
C ALA A 91 -4.92 11.90 17.97
N GLU A 92 -4.96 12.97 18.76
CA GLU A 92 -4.83 14.34 18.30
C GLU A 92 -3.41 14.61 17.77
N ALA A 93 -2.38 14.09 18.45
CA ALA A 93 -1.00 14.14 17.96
C ALA A 93 -0.86 13.52 16.56
N ARG A 94 -1.45 12.35 16.34
CA ARG A 94 -1.48 11.67 15.03
C ARG A 94 -2.16 12.50 13.96
N GLU A 95 -3.30 13.11 14.25
CA GLU A 95 -4.01 13.96 13.29
C GLU A 95 -3.22 15.23 12.93
N VAL A 96 -2.54 15.85 13.91
CA VAL A 96 -1.62 16.97 13.63
C VAL A 96 -0.45 16.52 12.76
N GLY A 97 0.13 15.35 13.03
CA GLY A 97 1.20 14.76 12.21
C GLY A 97 0.78 14.51 10.75
N ILE A 98 -0.42 13.97 10.54
CA ILE A 98 -1.00 13.80 9.20
C ILE A 98 -1.20 15.14 8.50
N ALA A 99 -1.73 16.14 9.22
CA ALA A 99 -1.94 17.48 8.68
C ALA A 99 -0.60 18.15 8.31
N PHE A 100 0.44 17.93 9.11
CA PHE A 100 1.79 18.42 8.86
C PHE A 100 2.38 17.83 7.57
N GLU A 101 2.29 16.50 7.37
CA GLU A 101 2.74 15.84 6.14
C GLU A 101 2.01 16.34 4.89
N ARG A 102 0.69 16.55 4.99
CA ARG A 102 -0.09 17.16 3.90
C ARG A 102 0.37 18.58 3.62
N LYS A 103 0.60 19.38 4.67
CA LYS A 103 1.12 20.73 4.54
C LYS A 103 2.44 20.74 3.77
N LEU A 104 3.42 19.90 4.17
CA LEU A 104 4.72 19.78 3.48
C LEU A 104 4.57 19.49 1.98
N ARG A 105 3.65 18.60 1.60
CA ARG A 105 3.35 18.31 0.20
C ARG A 105 2.75 19.50 -0.53
N ASP A 106 1.83 20.22 0.11
CA ASP A 106 1.13 21.35 -0.49
C ASP A 106 2.08 22.52 -0.79
N ILE A 107 2.99 22.81 0.16
CA ILE A 107 4.05 23.83 0.03
C ILE A 107 5.25 23.38 -0.81
N GLY A 108 5.25 22.18 -1.39
CA GLY A 108 6.28 21.73 -2.34
C GLY A 108 7.60 21.29 -1.71
N HIS A 109 7.60 20.90 -0.43
CA HIS A 109 8.77 20.31 0.24
C HIS A 109 8.94 18.81 -0.05
N ILE A 110 8.01 18.19 -0.78
CA ILE A 110 8.07 16.79 -1.17
C ILE A 110 8.50 16.67 -2.63
N GLY A 111 9.52 15.87 -2.88
CA GLY A 111 10.03 15.58 -4.23
C GLY A 111 10.95 16.65 -4.80
N GLN A 112 11.70 17.36 -3.94
CA GLN A 112 12.74 18.29 -4.38
C GLN A 112 13.98 17.48 -4.82
N PRO A 113 14.33 17.48 -6.12
CA PRO A 113 15.50 16.75 -6.60
C PRO A 113 16.79 17.43 -6.11
N PRO A 114 17.88 16.66 -5.90
CA PRO A 114 19.19 17.24 -5.61
C PRO A 114 19.61 18.19 -6.74
N GLN A 115 20.10 19.38 -6.38
CA GLN A 115 20.48 20.41 -7.37
C GLN A 115 21.63 19.98 -8.29
N SER A 116 22.40 18.96 -7.90
CA SER A 116 23.49 18.37 -8.67
C SER A 116 23.04 17.41 -9.78
N TRP A 117 21.75 17.03 -9.83
CA TRP A 117 21.26 16.09 -10.82
C TRP A 117 20.95 16.77 -12.16
N TRP A 118 20.97 15.99 -13.24
CA TRP A 118 20.63 16.53 -14.57
C TRP A 118 19.18 17.03 -14.59
N SER A 119 18.95 18.24 -15.11
CA SER A 119 17.64 18.91 -15.08
C SER A 119 16.51 18.10 -15.72
N TRP A 120 16.79 17.21 -16.69
CA TRP A 120 15.78 16.37 -17.32
C TRP A 120 15.22 15.29 -16.36
N THR A 121 15.96 14.94 -15.30
CA THR A 121 15.53 13.95 -14.29
C THR A 121 14.61 14.57 -13.22
N HIS A 122 14.64 15.89 -13.05
CA HIS A 122 13.85 16.60 -12.06
C HIS A 122 12.34 16.32 -12.13
N PRO A 123 11.68 16.41 -13.31
CA PRO A 123 10.24 16.13 -13.39
C PRO A 123 9.92 14.68 -13.04
N ILE A 124 10.76 13.73 -13.46
CA ILE A 124 10.58 12.30 -13.17
C ILE A 124 10.68 12.07 -11.66
N TYR A 125 11.74 12.56 -11.02
CA TYR A 125 11.94 12.44 -9.57
C TYR A 125 10.80 13.11 -8.78
N THR A 126 10.44 14.34 -9.15
CA THR A 126 9.37 15.08 -8.47
C THR A 126 8.05 14.34 -8.57
N TYR A 127 7.71 13.83 -9.75
CA TYR A 127 6.48 13.09 -9.97
C TYR A 127 6.47 11.78 -9.18
N THR A 128 7.53 10.98 -9.24
CA THR A 128 7.61 9.70 -8.53
C THR A 128 7.57 9.89 -7.02
N ALA A 129 8.37 10.82 -6.48
CA ALA A 129 8.39 11.11 -5.05
C ALA A 129 7.04 11.60 -4.53
N ARG A 130 6.34 12.47 -5.25
CA ARG A 130 5.00 12.94 -4.87
C ARG A 130 3.97 11.83 -4.95
N SER A 131 4.07 10.95 -5.95
CA SER A 131 3.18 9.80 -6.12
C SER A 131 3.36 8.80 -4.99
N LEU A 132 4.61 8.48 -4.64
CA LEU A 132 4.94 7.62 -3.51
C LEU A 132 4.51 8.23 -2.16
N HIS A 133 4.71 9.54 -1.96
CA HIS A 133 4.23 10.23 -0.75
C HIS A 133 2.70 10.20 -0.63
N TRP A 134 1.99 10.43 -1.74
CA TRP A 134 0.53 10.28 -1.77
C TRP A 134 0.09 8.85 -1.43
N LEU A 135 0.73 7.85 -2.03
CA LEU A 135 0.44 6.45 -1.78
C LEU A 135 0.69 6.10 -0.31
N TYR A 136 1.84 6.51 0.24
CA TYR A 136 2.19 6.34 1.65
C TYR A 136 1.13 6.96 2.57
N GLY A 137 0.71 8.19 2.30
CA GLY A 137 -0.39 8.84 3.03
C GLY A 137 -1.72 8.09 2.96
N ARG A 138 -2.05 7.50 1.80
CA ARG A 138 -3.31 6.78 1.58
C ARG A 138 -3.34 5.38 2.18
N LEU A 139 -2.18 4.71 2.23
CA LEU A 139 -2.04 3.34 2.72
C LEU A 139 -1.80 3.27 4.23
N THR A 140 -0.97 4.18 4.77
CA THR A 140 -0.48 4.10 6.17
C THR A 140 -0.83 5.33 7.00
N GLY A 141 -1.46 6.36 6.41
CA GLY A 141 -1.64 7.65 7.06
C GLY A 141 -0.31 8.29 7.43
N PHE A 142 0.71 8.15 6.57
CA PHE A 142 2.09 8.56 6.83
C PHE A 142 2.77 7.88 8.04
N GLY A 143 2.27 6.70 8.43
CA GLY A 143 2.71 5.97 9.63
C GLY A 143 1.89 6.29 10.88
N TYR A 144 1.01 7.30 10.84
CA TYR A 144 0.14 7.66 11.97
C TYR A 144 -1.12 6.79 12.08
N ARG A 145 -1.47 6.00 11.03
CA ARG A 145 -2.64 5.11 11.01
C ARG A 145 -2.26 3.69 10.57
N PRO A 146 -1.46 2.95 11.35
CA PRO A 146 -0.93 1.65 10.96
C PRO A 146 -2.01 0.61 10.63
N MET A 147 -3.16 0.66 11.31
CA MET A 147 -4.29 -0.27 11.05
C MET A 147 -4.89 -0.14 9.64
N GLN A 148 -4.68 0.97 8.93
CA GLN A 148 -5.13 1.11 7.55
C GLN A 148 -4.43 0.12 6.61
N LEU A 149 -3.18 -0.24 6.92
CA LEU A 149 -2.43 -1.22 6.12
C LEU A 149 -3.09 -2.60 6.19
N LEU A 150 -3.61 -3.00 7.36
CA LEU A 150 -4.30 -4.29 7.53
C LEU A 150 -5.60 -4.35 6.72
N ILE A 151 -6.34 -3.24 6.64
CA ILE A 151 -7.56 -3.16 5.80
C ILE A 151 -7.19 -3.34 4.33
N TRP A 152 -6.12 -2.69 3.88
CA TRP A 152 -5.64 -2.82 2.51
C TRP A 152 -5.09 -4.20 2.20
N PHE A 153 -4.35 -4.79 3.14
CA PHE A 153 -3.89 -6.18 3.07
C PHE A 153 -5.07 -7.12 2.90
N LEU A 154 -6.08 -7.04 3.78
CA LEU A 154 -7.28 -7.88 3.72
C LEU A 154 -8.03 -7.69 2.40
N ALA A 155 -8.22 -6.45 1.95
CA ALA A 155 -8.90 -6.16 0.69
C ALA A 155 -8.15 -6.76 -0.51
N PHE A 156 -6.83 -6.55 -0.58
CA PHE A 156 -6.00 -7.04 -1.67
C PHE A 156 -5.92 -8.58 -1.68
N TRP A 157 -5.73 -9.20 -0.51
CA TRP A 157 -5.77 -10.65 -0.32
C TRP A 157 -7.08 -11.26 -0.82
N LEU A 158 -8.23 -10.72 -0.42
CA LEU A 158 -9.53 -11.24 -0.85
C LEU A 158 -9.78 -11.06 -2.34
N ILE A 159 -9.30 -9.95 -2.93
CA ILE A 159 -9.39 -9.71 -4.38
C ILE A 159 -8.57 -10.76 -5.14
N CYS A 160 -7.32 -10.99 -4.74
CA CYS A 160 -6.47 -11.99 -5.38
C CYS A 160 -7.01 -13.40 -5.20
N ALA A 161 -7.43 -13.77 -3.99
CA ALA A 161 -8.06 -15.06 -3.73
C ALA A 161 -9.31 -15.28 -4.60
N PHE A 162 -10.13 -14.25 -4.81
CA PHE A 162 -11.28 -14.32 -5.72
C PHE A 162 -10.84 -14.53 -7.17
N ILE A 163 -9.81 -13.81 -7.64
CA ILE A 163 -9.25 -13.98 -8.98
C ILE A 163 -8.75 -15.42 -9.17
N TYR A 164 -8.03 -15.97 -8.19
CA TYR A 164 -7.50 -17.34 -8.24
C TYR A 164 -8.59 -18.39 -8.19
N TRP A 165 -9.60 -18.21 -7.36
CA TRP A 165 -10.78 -19.07 -7.35
C TRP A 165 -11.48 -19.09 -8.71
N TYR A 166 -11.70 -17.91 -9.32
CA TYR A 166 -12.33 -17.81 -10.64
C TYR A 166 -11.46 -18.43 -11.73
N ALA A 167 -10.15 -18.16 -11.69
CA ALA A 167 -9.18 -18.72 -12.61
C ALA A 167 -9.12 -20.26 -12.53
N ALA A 168 -9.11 -20.83 -11.33
CA ALA A 168 -9.10 -22.27 -11.12
C ALA A 168 -10.43 -22.93 -11.49
N SER A 169 -11.56 -22.36 -11.07
CA SER A 169 -12.88 -22.96 -11.27
C SER A 169 -13.41 -22.81 -12.71
N GLN A 170 -13.34 -21.61 -13.28
CA GLN A 170 -13.95 -21.31 -14.58
C GLN A 170 -12.96 -21.45 -15.73
N GLN A 171 -11.71 -21.04 -15.52
CA GLN A 171 -10.71 -20.95 -16.58
C GLN A 171 -9.76 -22.16 -16.59
N ARG A 172 -9.79 -22.99 -15.53
CA ARG A 172 -9.02 -24.24 -15.42
C ARG A 172 -7.51 -24.02 -15.61
N VAL A 173 -7.01 -22.85 -15.19
CA VAL A 173 -5.63 -22.43 -15.45
C VAL A 173 -4.67 -22.71 -14.30
N PHE A 174 -5.08 -23.48 -13.28
CA PHE A 174 -4.20 -23.97 -12.23
C PHE A 174 -3.99 -25.48 -12.37
N GLY A 175 -2.81 -25.95 -11.97
CA GLY A 175 -2.49 -27.38 -11.92
C GLY A 175 -1.38 -27.68 -10.92
N PRO A 176 -1.15 -28.96 -10.61
CA PRO A 176 -0.10 -29.37 -9.71
C PRO A 176 1.29 -29.09 -10.29
N SER A 177 2.22 -28.64 -9.45
CA SER A 177 3.60 -28.33 -9.81
C SER A 177 4.50 -29.58 -9.85
N ASN A 178 4.10 -30.66 -9.18
CA ASN A 178 4.91 -31.88 -9.09
C ASN A 178 4.79 -32.75 -10.37
N PRO A 179 5.89 -33.04 -11.08
CA PRO A 179 5.87 -33.86 -12.30
C PRO A 179 5.38 -35.29 -12.08
N LEU A 180 5.61 -35.87 -10.90
CA LEU A 180 5.10 -37.21 -10.57
C LEU A 180 3.57 -37.24 -10.53
N VAL A 181 2.92 -36.10 -10.29
CA VAL A 181 1.47 -35.96 -10.31
C VAL A 181 1.01 -35.68 -11.73
N PHE A 182 1.42 -34.55 -12.33
CA PHE A 182 0.83 -34.19 -13.61
C PHE A 182 1.23 -35.12 -14.77
N GLN A 183 2.28 -35.94 -14.66
CA GLN A 183 2.63 -36.94 -15.68
C GLN A 183 1.97 -38.31 -15.46
N ASN A 184 1.40 -38.58 -14.28
CA ASN A 184 0.78 -39.87 -13.98
C ASN A 184 -0.51 -40.07 -14.79
N ASP A 185 -0.64 -41.24 -15.42
CA ASP A 185 -1.80 -41.60 -16.24
C ASP A 185 -3.11 -41.71 -15.43
N ALA A 186 -3.02 -41.99 -14.13
CA ALA A 186 -4.19 -42.03 -13.23
C ALA A 186 -4.93 -40.69 -13.16
N TYR A 187 -4.25 -39.57 -13.47
CA TYR A 187 -4.84 -38.23 -13.44
C TYR A 187 -5.05 -37.65 -14.85
N PHE A 188 -5.07 -38.48 -15.89
CA PHE A 188 -5.30 -38.04 -17.27
C PHE A 188 -6.59 -37.22 -17.40
N ASP A 189 -7.65 -37.63 -16.70
CA ASP A 189 -8.95 -36.95 -16.75
C ASP A 189 -8.97 -35.58 -16.05
N CYS A 190 -8.01 -35.30 -15.17
CA CYS A 190 -7.89 -34.00 -14.50
C CYS A 190 -7.32 -32.91 -15.42
N ARG A 191 -6.64 -33.30 -16.50
CA ARG A 191 -5.91 -32.37 -17.38
C ARG A 191 -6.86 -31.55 -18.26
N PRO A 192 -6.71 -30.21 -18.32
CA PRO A 192 -7.51 -29.38 -19.22
C PRO A 192 -7.31 -29.75 -20.70
N ASP A 193 -6.11 -30.18 -21.09
CA ASP A 193 -5.75 -30.56 -22.46
C ASP A 193 -6.06 -32.03 -22.80
N ARG A 194 -6.74 -32.79 -21.93
CA ARG A 194 -7.00 -34.23 -22.11
C ARG A 194 -7.59 -34.61 -23.47
N GLY A 195 -8.49 -33.79 -24.03
CA GLY A 195 -9.10 -34.05 -25.33
C GLY A 195 -8.15 -33.82 -26.51
N VAL A 196 -7.17 -32.92 -26.36
CA VAL A 196 -6.08 -32.74 -27.34
C VAL A 196 -5.08 -33.88 -27.21
N ALA A 197 -4.69 -34.23 -25.98
CA ALA A 197 -3.78 -35.33 -25.70
C ALA A 197 -4.32 -36.68 -26.23
N TRP A 198 -5.61 -36.98 -26.00
CA TRP A 198 -6.24 -38.22 -26.46
C TRP A 198 -6.24 -38.32 -27.99
N ARG A 199 -6.56 -37.22 -28.70
CA ARG A 199 -6.53 -37.16 -30.17
C ARG A 199 -5.13 -37.33 -30.74
N GLY A 200 -4.12 -36.79 -30.05
CA GLY A 200 -2.72 -36.99 -30.42
C GLY A 200 -2.28 -38.45 -30.28
N ALA A 201 -2.78 -39.15 -29.25
CA ALA A 201 -2.48 -40.57 -29.03
C ALA A 201 -3.26 -41.53 -29.93
N ASN A 202 -4.46 -41.15 -30.40
CA ASN A 202 -5.36 -41.99 -31.20
C ASN A 202 -5.71 -41.34 -32.55
N PRO A 203 -4.75 -41.21 -33.47
CA PRO A 203 -4.99 -40.57 -34.76
C PRO A 203 -6.01 -41.36 -35.59
N GLY A 204 -6.99 -40.65 -36.17
CA GLY A 204 -8.01 -41.24 -37.05
C GLY A 204 -9.19 -41.90 -36.33
N GLN A 205 -9.20 -41.95 -34.99
CA GLN A 205 -10.35 -42.41 -34.22
C GLN A 205 -11.26 -41.24 -33.83
N GLU A 206 -12.57 -41.47 -33.83
CA GLU A 206 -13.53 -40.48 -33.30
C GLU A 206 -13.32 -40.28 -31.80
N THR A 207 -13.29 -39.03 -31.36
CA THR A 207 -13.09 -38.70 -29.94
C THR A 207 -14.29 -39.14 -29.12
N PRO A 208 -14.12 -39.97 -28.07
CA PRO A 208 -15.23 -40.40 -27.24
C PRO A 208 -15.92 -39.23 -26.54
N PRO A 209 -17.24 -39.30 -26.28
CA PRO A 209 -17.98 -38.20 -25.67
C PRO A 209 -17.45 -37.72 -24.31
N GLY A 210 -16.80 -38.61 -23.55
CA GLY A 210 -16.14 -38.27 -22.28
C GLY A 210 -15.02 -37.24 -22.40
N TYR A 211 -14.38 -37.14 -23.58
CA TYR A 211 -13.24 -36.25 -23.83
C TYR A 211 -13.61 -34.92 -24.52
N TYR A 212 -14.90 -34.68 -24.77
CA TYR A 212 -15.35 -33.40 -25.34
C TYR A 212 -15.20 -32.22 -24.37
N ARG A 213 -15.27 -32.50 -23.06
CA ARG A 213 -15.07 -31.49 -22.01
C ARG A 213 -13.62 -31.47 -21.57
N GLU A 214 -13.09 -30.29 -21.30
CA GLU A 214 -11.79 -30.11 -20.65
C GLU A 214 -11.83 -30.62 -19.20
N GLY A 215 -10.74 -31.23 -18.75
CA GLY A 215 -10.56 -31.58 -17.33
C GLY A 215 -10.27 -30.34 -16.48
N ASN A 216 -10.40 -30.46 -15.17
CA ASN A 216 -10.05 -29.38 -14.23
C ASN A 216 -9.32 -29.95 -13.01
N TRP A 217 -8.04 -29.62 -12.85
CA TRP A 217 -7.23 -30.02 -11.69
C TRP A 217 -7.83 -29.57 -10.35
N TYR A 218 -8.43 -28.38 -10.29
CA TYR A 218 -9.00 -27.84 -9.05
C TYR A 218 -10.22 -28.62 -8.55
N LEU A 219 -10.98 -29.22 -9.47
CA LEU A 219 -12.22 -29.93 -9.18
C LEU A 219 -12.10 -31.43 -9.53
N CYS A 220 -10.88 -31.97 -9.53
CA CYS A 220 -10.66 -33.35 -9.94
C CYS A 220 -10.78 -34.33 -8.77
N ASP A 221 -11.85 -35.12 -8.76
CA ASP A 221 -12.08 -36.14 -7.74
C ASP A 221 -11.04 -37.28 -7.77
N ASN A 222 -10.38 -37.48 -8.92
CA ASN A 222 -9.35 -38.52 -9.07
C ASN A 222 -8.04 -38.12 -8.38
N LEU A 223 -7.79 -36.82 -8.14
CA LEU A 223 -6.57 -36.37 -7.48
C LEU A 223 -6.62 -36.81 -6.02
N ARG A 224 -5.62 -37.58 -5.60
CA ARG A 224 -5.62 -38.15 -4.25
C ARG A 224 -5.42 -37.10 -3.18
N GLU A 225 -6.02 -37.35 -2.03
CA GLU A 225 -6.00 -36.48 -0.85
C GLU A 225 -4.59 -36.32 -0.24
N GLU A 226 -3.63 -37.21 -0.54
CA GLU A 226 -2.25 -37.04 -0.07
C GLU A 226 -1.53 -35.86 -0.77
N TYR A 227 -2.04 -35.40 -1.92
CA TYR A 227 -1.56 -34.19 -2.54
C TYR A 227 -2.31 -32.99 -1.98
N THR A 228 -1.59 -31.91 -1.66
CA THR A 228 -2.20 -30.69 -1.12
C THR A 228 -3.29 -30.19 -2.06
N GLY A 229 -4.52 -30.03 -1.57
CA GLY A 229 -5.61 -29.43 -2.34
C GLY A 229 -5.39 -27.94 -2.56
N PHE A 230 -5.79 -27.43 -3.73
CA PHE A 230 -5.67 -26.00 -4.02
C PHE A 230 -6.67 -25.21 -3.18
N SER A 231 -6.17 -24.26 -2.39
CA SER A 231 -6.98 -23.30 -1.65
C SER A 231 -6.65 -21.90 -2.17
N PRO A 232 -7.54 -21.24 -2.93
CA PRO A 232 -7.28 -19.90 -3.47
C PRO A 232 -6.93 -18.86 -2.40
N LEU A 233 -7.57 -18.96 -1.22
CA LEU A 233 -7.29 -18.10 -0.07
C LEU A 233 -5.90 -18.35 0.50
N ALA A 234 -5.53 -19.61 0.71
CA ALA A 234 -4.22 -19.96 1.25
C ALA A 234 -3.12 -19.68 0.24
N TYR A 235 -3.34 -19.95 -1.05
CA TYR A 235 -2.40 -19.64 -2.14
C TYR A 235 -2.09 -18.13 -2.22
N SER A 236 -3.12 -17.28 -2.22
CA SER A 236 -2.93 -15.82 -2.16
C SER A 236 -2.20 -15.39 -0.89
N LEU A 237 -2.52 -16.01 0.25
CA LEU A 237 -1.87 -15.69 1.51
C LEU A 237 -0.38 -16.10 1.54
N ASP A 238 -0.05 -17.25 0.95
CA ASP A 238 1.32 -17.77 0.76
C ASP A 238 2.17 -16.77 -0.04
N LEU A 239 1.63 -16.28 -1.16
CA LEU A 239 2.28 -15.26 -2.00
C LEU A 239 2.44 -13.90 -1.31
N LEU A 240 1.44 -13.50 -0.51
CA LEU A 240 1.45 -12.21 0.19
C LEU A 240 2.35 -12.18 1.41
N MET A 241 2.62 -13.33 2.03
CA MET A 241 3.41 -13.43 3.24
C MET A 241 4.62 -14.36 3.01
N PRO A 242 5.71 -13.86 2.39
CA PRO A 242 6.90 -14.67 2.07
C PRO A 242 7.59 -15.34 3.27
N LEU A 243 7.21 -14.98 4.50
CA LEU A 243 7.76 -15.52 5.74
C LEU A 243 7.00 -16.75 6.26
N VAL A 244 5.83 -17.05 5.70
CA VAL A 244 4.97 -18.17 6.09
C VAL A 244 4.81 -19.08 4.89
N ASP A 245 5.20 -20.35 5.04
CA ASP A 245 5.03 -21.37 4.00
C ASP A 245 3.75 -22.17 4.28
N LEU A 246 2.73 -21.97 3.45
CA LEU A 246 1.48 -22.72 3.47
C LEU A 246 1.48 -23.89 2.47
N GLN A 247 2.62 -24.16 1.83
CA GLN A 247 2.85 -25.20 0.82
C GLN A 247 2.03 -25.01 -0.48
N GLN A 248 1.22 -23.95 -0.60
CA GLN A 248 0.30 -23.77 -1.72
C GLN A 248 1.02 -23.32 -2.99
N GLU A 249 1.94 -22.35 -2.89
CA GLU A 249 2.77 -21.91 -4.02
C GLU A 249 3.67 -23.04 -4.52
N SER A 250 4.19 -23.85 -3.61
CA SER A 250 5.08 -24.97 -3.91
C SER A 250 4.35 -26.09 -4.69
N ASP A 251 3.11 -26.40 -4.30
CA ASP A 251 2.37 -27.53 -4.87
C ASP A 251 1.46 -27.14 -6.04
N TRP A 252 1.12 -25.87 -6.21
CA TRP A 252 0.22 -25.41 -7.28
C TRP A 252 0.82 -24.28 -8.09
N ALA A 253 0.64 -24.32 -9.40
CA ALA A 253 1.11 -23.28 -10.29
C ALA A 253 0.07 -22.96 -11.38
N PRO A 254 0.08 -21.72 -11.90
CA PRO A 254 -0.67 -21.41 -13.10
C PRO A 254 -0.08 -22.17 -14.29
N LEU A 255 -0.93 -22.73 -15.14
CA LEU A 255 -0.54 -23.36 -16.39
C LEU A 255 0.08 -22.31 -17.31
N VAL A 256 1.29 -22.59 -17.81
CA VAL A 256 2.03 -21.66 -18.68
C VAL A 256 1.82 -22.06 -20.14
N PRO A 257 1.34 -21.16 -21.02
CA PRO A 257 1.23 -21.44 -22.44
C PRO A 257 2.62 -21.45 -23.09
N THR A 258 2.78 -22.25 -24.14
CA THR A 258 4.01 -22.25 -24.94
C THR A 258 4.17 -20.89 -25.64
N PRO A 259 5.33 -20.22 -25.54
CA PRO A 259 5.59 -18.98 -26.24
C PRO A 259 5.47 -19.13 -27.75
N LYS A 260 4.92 -18.12 -28.42
CA LYS A 260 4.84 -18.03 -29.88
C LYS A 260 6.11 -17.43 -30.45
N GLN A 261 6.48 -17.86 -31.66
CA GLN A 261 7.70 -17.37 -32.33
C GLN A 261 7.63 -15.89 -32.73
N GLY A 262 6.46 -15.40 -33.11
CA GLY A 262 6.26 -14.01 -33.52
C GLY A 262 5.99 -13.08 -32.34
N TYR A 263 6.76 -11.99 -32.23
CA TYR A 263 6.56 -10.97 -31.16
C TYR A 263 5.11 -10.43 -31.11
N TRP A 264 4.50 -10.16 -32.26
CA TRP A 264 3.13 -9.67 -32.35
C TRP A 264 2.09 -10.73 -31.96
N ASP A 265 2.31 -11.98 -32.38
CA ASP A 265 1.42 -13.09 -32.05
C ASP A 265 1.47 -13.42 -30.55
N GLU A 266 2.65 -13.30 -29.94
CA GLU A 266 2.85 -13.46 -28.50
C GLU A 266 2.12 -12.35 -27.75
N PHE A 267 2.34 -11.08 -28.10
CA PHE A 267 1.70 -9.93 -27.46
C PHE A 267 0.17 -9.99 -27.53
N THR A 268 -0.38 -10.42 -28.67
CA THR A 268 -1.84 -10.56 -28.86
C THR A 268 -2.44 -11.84 -28.28
N SER A 269 -1.61 -12.82 -27.88
CA SER A 269 -2.07 -14.07 -27.25
C SER A 269 -2.43 -13.93 -25.76
N PHE A 270 -2.51 -12.70 -25.26
CA PHE A 270 -2.83 -12.43 -23.88
C PHE A 270 -4.18 -13.07 -23.50
N GLY A 271 -4.17 -13.84 -22.42
CA GLY A 271 -5.32 -14.62 -21.97
C GLY A 271 -5.21 -14.93 -20.48
N TRP A 272 -6.12 -15.74 -19.95
CA TRP A 272 -6.21 -15.99 -18.51
C TRP A 272 -4.93 -16.55 -17.88
N LYS A 273 -4.20 -17.42 -18.60
CA LYS A 273 -2.90 -17.96 -18.15
C LYS A 273 -1.85 -16.85 -17.97
N HIS A 274 -1.78 -15.89 -18.90
CA HIS A 274 -0.89 -14.74 -18.82
C HIS A 274 -1.32 -13.77 -17.71
N PHE A 275 -2.62 -13.49 -17.63
CA PHE A 275 -3.18 -12.58 -16.66
C PHE A 275 -2.93 -13.04 -15.21
N VAL A 276 -3.22 -14.32 -14.91
CA VAL A 276 -3.00 -14.88 -13.55
C VAL A 276 -1.54 -14.81 -13.15
N ARG A 277 -0.62 -15.11 -14.07
CA ARG A 277 0.82 -14.99 -13.83
C ARG A 277 1.24 -13.56 -13.50
N LEU A 278 0.67 -12.57 -14.19
CA LEU A 278 0.91 -11.16 -13.90
C LEU A 278 0.37 -10.77 -12.50
N VAL A 279 -0.81 -11.26 -12.13
CA VAL A 279 -1.37 -11.05 -10.79
C VAL A 279 -0.47 -11.65 -9.71
N ILE A 280 0.00 -12.89 -9.90
CA ILE A 280 0.94 -13.56 -8.99
C ILE A 280 2.21 -12.72 -8.80
N TRP A 281 2.84 -12.26 -9.87
CA TRP A 281 4.04 -11.44 -9.76
C TRP A 281 3.80 -10.11 -9.05
N LEU A 282 2.68 -9.46 -9.34
CA LEU A 282 2.29 -8.23 -8.66
C LEU A 282 2.05 -8.49 -7.16
N GLU A 283 1.39 -9.58 -6.81
CA GLU A 283 1.11 -9.98 -5.43
C GLU A 283 2.40 -10.29 -4.66
N ILE A 284 3.35 -11.01 -5.25
CA ILE A 284 4.68 -11.24 -4.68
C ILE A 284 5.37 -9.90 -4.39
N LEU A 285 5.42 -8.98 -5.36
CA LEU A 285 6.04 -7.66 -5.18
C LEU A 285 5.37 -6.84 -4.05
N VAL A 286 4.04 -6.91 -3.96
CA VAL A 286 3.27 -6.28 -2.87
C VAL A 286 3.60 -6.94 -1.53
N GLY A 287 3.68 -8.27 -1.47
CA GLY A 287 4.04 -9.04 -0.27
C GLY A 287 5.42 -8.66 0.26
N TRP A 288 6.42 -8.51 -0.62
CA TRP A 288 7.74 -7.97 -0.26
C TRP A 288 7.64 -6.56 0.30
N GLY A 289 6.88 -5.67 -0.36
CA GLY A 289 6.69 -4.29 0.10
C GLY A 289 6.06 -4.21 1.49
N ILE A 290 5.02 -5.00 1.76
CA ILE A 290 4.34 -5.05 3.06
C ILE A 290 5.27 -5.62 4.13
N SER A 291 6.01 -6.69 3.82
CA SER A 291 6.96 -7.33 4.76
C SER A 291 8.06 -6.36 5.19
N LEU A 292 8.67 -5.65 4.23
CA LEU A 292 9.71 -4.64 4.52
C LEU A 292 9.15 -3.47 5.33
N LEU A 293 7.96 -3.00 4.98
CA LEU A 293 7.31 -1.91 5.71
C LEU A 293 6.97 -2.32 7.15
N MET A 294 6.48 -3.54 7.36
CA MET A 294 6.21 -4.07 8.69
C MET A 294 7.48 -4.12 9.53
N VAL A 295 8.59 -4.64 8.98
CA VAL A 295 9.89 -4.64 9.65
C VAL A 295 10.33 -3.21 9.99
N ALA A 296 10.17 -2.25 9.08
CA ALA A 296 10.52 -0.84 9.32
C ALA A 296 9.68 -0.20 10.42
N ILE A 297 8.39 -0.55 10.54
CA ILE A 297 7.49 -0.05 11.58
C ILE A 297 7.86 -0.67 12.94
N VAL A 298 8.00 -2.00 13.02
CA VAL A 298 8.29 -2.70 14.28
C VAL A 298 9.69 -2.37 14.82
N SER A 299 10.68 -2.22 13.93
CA SER A 299 12.04 -1.80 14.32
C SER A 299 12.13 -0.33 14.74
N GLY A 300 11.08 0.47 14.53
CA GLY A 300 11.09 1.90 14.79
C GLY A 300 11.89 2.72 13.76
N LEU A 301 12.43 2.10 12.70
CA LEU A 301 13.09 2.80 11.59
C LEU A 301 12.17 3.80 10.89
N ALA A 302 10.85 3.55 10.92
CA ALA A 302 9.85 4.46 10.38
C ALA A 302 9.61 5.71 11.25
N ARG A 303 9.99 5.72 12.54
CA ARG A 303 10.00 6.93 13.36
C ARG A 303 11.22 7.75 12.93
N ARG A 304 11.03 8.65 11.97
CA ARG A 304 11.98 9.74 11.73
C ARG A 304 12.05 10.62 12.98
N SER A 305 13.02 10.32 13.85
CA SER A 305 13.53 11.29 14.82
C SER A 305 14.53 12.18 14.10
N GLU A 306 14.04 13.34 13.64
CA GLU A 306 14.87 14.51 13.39
C GLU A 306 14.37 15.68 14.24
#